data_AF-A0A3D0RJ66-F1
#
_entry.id   AF-A0A3D0RJ66-F1
#
_cell.length_a   1.000
_cell.length_b   1.000
_cell.length_c   1.000
_cell.angle_alpha   90.00
_cell.angle_beta   90.00
_cell.angle_gamma   90.00
#
_symmetry.space_group_name_H-M   'P 1'
#
loop_
_entity.id
_entity.type
_entity.pdbx_description
1 polymer ?
#
loop_
_entity_poly.entity_id
_entity_poly.type
_entity_poly.pdbx_seq_one_letter_code
_entity_poly.pdbx_strand_id
1 'polypeptide(L)'
;TANDVLKRLPAITGDNGDFSIFGKGKAKIYVNNRELRDVSELDLISSADIREVEIVHNPGAGYDASVKAVIRIHTVRKTGDGLSFDIRSTYLQTENTDLRQQLNLNYRHKGWDIFG
;
A
#
# COMPACT_ATOMS: atom_id res chain seq x y z
N THR A 1 -7.32 8.64 7.87
CA THR A 1 -6.22 8.15 6.99
C THR A 1 -6.39 6.67 6.71
N ALA A 2 -5.53 6.04 5.92
CA ALA A 2 -5.60 4.58 5.70
C ALA A 2 -5.44 3.80 7.01
N ASN A 3 -4.59 4.29 7.91
CA ASN A 3 -4.43 3.77 9.27
C ASN A 3 -5.79 3.68 10.01
N ASP A 4 -6.60 4.75 9.97
CA ASP A 4 -7.92 4.77 10.59
C ASP A 4 -8.92 3.79 9.97
N VAL A 5 -8.82 3.55 8.65
CA VAL A 5 -9.68 2.59 7.96
C VAL A 5 -9.33 1.17 8.40
N LEU A 6 -8.04 0.85 8.48
CA LEU A 6 -7.57 -0.48 8.92
C LEU A 6 -7.96 -0.78 10.36
N LYS A 7 -7.90 0.20 11.27
CA LYS A 7 -8.32 0.06 12.68
C LYS A 7 -9.80 -0.29 12.87
N ARG A 8 -10.65 0.04 11.89
CA ARG A 8 -12.09 -0.24 11.95
C ARG A 8 -12.45 -1.65 11.46
N LEU A 9 -11.50 -2.39 10.88
CA LEU A 9 -11.75 -3.73 10.36
C LEU A 9 -11.63 -4.77 11.47
N PRO A 10 -12.69 -5.55 11.76
CA PRO A 10 -12.71 -6.48 12.90
C PRO A 10 -11.73 -7.65 12.77
N ALA A 11 -11.30 -7.97 11.55
CA ALA A 11 -10.33 -9.03 11.27
C ALA A 11 -8.87 -8.59 11.45
N ILE A 12 -8.64 -7.29 11.65
CA ILE A 12 -7.32 -6.68 11.74
C ILE A 12 -7.12 -6.12 13.16
N THR A 13 -5.92 -6.35 13.70
CA THR A 13 -5.51 -5.84 15.01
C THR A 13 -4.13 -5.21 14.87
N GLY A 14 -3.94 -4.01 15.41
CA GLY A 14 -2.66 -3.31 15.31
C GLY A 14 -2.81 -1.80 15.23
N ASP A 15 -1.67 -1.11 15.22
CA ASP A 15 -1.59 0.34 15.09
C ASP A 15 -0.26 0.75 14.40
N ASN A 16 -0.21 1.95 13.84
CA ASN A 16 0.97 2.61 13.31
C ASN A 16 1.75 1.74 12.31
N GLY A 17 1.02 1.06 11.43
CA GLY A 17 1.57 0.22 10.37
C GLY A 17 2.04 -1.16 10.80
N ASP A 18 1.94 -1.51 12.09
CA ASP A 18 2.10 -2.90 12.55
C ASP A 18 0.73 -3.58 12.68
N PHE A 19 0.21 -4.02 11.54
CA PHE A 19 -1.08 -4.70 11.47
C PHE A 19 -0.92 -6.22 11.41
N SER A 20 -1.70 -6.90 12.24
CA SER A 20 -1.83 -8.35 12.28
C SER A 20 -3.25 -8.76 11.94
N ILE A 21 -3.39 -9.93 11.30
CA ILE A 21 -4.68 -10.52 10.99
C ILE A 21 -4.97 -11.63 12.00
N PHE A 22 -6.19 -11.65 12.50
CA PHE A 22 -6.62 -12.66 13.47
C PHE A 22 -6.37 -14.08 12.95
N GLY A 23 -5.69 -14.90 13.75
CA GLY A 23 -5.35 -16.29 13.40
C GLY A 23 -4.24 -16.47 12.35
N LYS A 24 -3.65 -15.40 11.82
CA LYS A 24 -2.53 -15.46 10.86
C LYS A 24 -1.25 -14.77 11.34
N GLY A 25 -1.37 -13.79 12.23
CA GLY A 25 -0.26 -13.00 12.75
C GLY A 25 0.03 -11.77 11.87
N LYS A 26 1.28 -11.29 11.89
CA LYS A 26 1.69 -10.06 11.21
C LYS A 26 1.44 -10.14 9.70
N ALA A 27 0.76 -9.13 9.18
CA ALA A 27 0.42 -9.02 7.77
C ALA A 27 1.36 -8.05 7.06
N LYS A 28 1.66 -8.32 5.79
CA LYS A 28 2.29 -7.34 4.92
C LYS A 28 1.24 -6.47 4.25
N ILE A 29 1.51 -5.18 4.13
CA ILE A 29 0.58 -4.22 3.55
C ILE A 29 1.07 -3.84 2.17
N TYR A 30 0.15 -3.80 1.20
CA TYR A 30 0.41 -3.36 -0.16
C TYR A 30 -0.55 -2.23 -0.51
N VAL A 31 -0.04 -1.19 -1.14
CA VAL A 31 -0.84 -0.08 -1.67
C VAL A 31 -0.66 -0.07 -3.19
N ASN A 32 -1.75 -0.24 -3.95
CA ASN A 32 -1.72 -0.32 -5.42
C ASN A 32 -0.65 -1.31 -5.93
N ASN A 33 -0.65 -2.53 -5.39
CA ASN A 33 0.30 -3.62 -5.71
C ASN A 33 1.77 -3.38 -5.31
N ARG A 34 2.09 -2.30 -4.61
CA ARG A 34 3.42 -2.05 -4.06
C ARG A 34 3.47 -2.36 -2.57
N GLU A 35 4.49 -3.09 -2.13
CA GLU A 35 4.73 -3.34 -0.70
C GLU A 35 4.98 -2.02 0.02
N LEU A 36 4.24 -1.80 1.10
CA LEU A 36 4.42 -0.67 1.99
C LEU A 36 5.74 -0.85 2.75
N ARG A 37 6.70 0.04 2.51
CA ARG A 37 8.01 -0.01 3.17
C ARG A 37 8.09 0.94 4.35
N ASP A 38 7.37 2.06 4.28
CA ASP A 38 7.30 3.07 5.33
C ASP A 38 5.87 3.15 5.87
N VAL A 39 5.72 3.01 7.18
CA VAL A 39 4.42 3.10 7.86
C VAL A 39 3.80 4.48 7.74
N SER A 40 4.62 5.52 7.61
CA SER A 40 4.19 6.92 7.44
C SER A 40 3.39 7.11 6.15
N GLU A 41 3.59 6.26 5.13
CA GLU A 41 2.81 6.30 3.90
C GLU A 41 1.31 6.01 4.15
N LEU A 42 0.95 5.26 5.19
CA LEU A 42 -0.46 4.99 5.54
C LEU A 42 -1.17 6.23 6.05
N ASP A 43 -0.45 7.12 6.75
CA ASP A 43 -1.02 8.36 7.28
C ASP A 43 -1.16 9.43 6.18
N LEU A 44 -0.33 9.35 5.14
CA LEU A 44 -0.42 10.22 3.95
C LEU A 44 -1.59 9.86 3.03
N ILE A 45 -2.11 8.63 3.10
CA ILE A 45 -3.25 8.20 2.29
C ILE A 45 -4.55 8.65 2.97
N SER A 46 -5.26 9.56 2.31
CA SER A 46 -6.58 9.97 2.75
C SER A 46 -7.56 8.81 2.63
N SER A 47 -8.45 8.65 3.63
CA SER A 47 -9.51 7.64 3.60
C SER A 47 -10.45 7.82 2.41
N ALA A 48 -10.59 9.06 1.90
CA ALA A 48 -11.40 9.37 0.71
C ALA A 48 -10.76 8.85 -0.59
N ASP A 49 -9.44 8.68 -0.61
CA ASP A 49 -8.71 8.14 -1.75
C ASP A 49 -8.65 6.61 -1.72
N ILE A 50 -9.23 5.94 -0.72
CA ILE A 50 -9.26 4.47 -0.64
C ILE A 50 -10.52 3.97 -1.31
N ARG A 51 -10.35 3.20 -2.39
CA ARG A 51 -11.45 2.54 -3.09
C ARG A 51 -11.91 1.30 -2.35
N GLU A 52 -10.96 0.44 -1.97
CA GLU A 52 -11.24 -0.84 -1.32
C GLU A 52 -10.02 -1.34 -0.56
N VAL A 53 -10.28 -2.16 0.45
CA VAL A 53 -9.25 -2.87 1.23
C VAL A 53 -9.57 -4.37 1.17
N GLU A 54 -8.63 -5.15 0.66
CA GLU A 54 -8.74 -6.60 0.54
C GLU A 54 -7.80 -7.29 1.55
N ILE A 55 -8.28 -8.36 2.17
CA ILE A 55 -7.49 -9.18 3.09
C ILE A 55 -7.26 -10.55 2.46
N VAL A 56 -6.00 -10.89 2.20
CA VAL A 56 -5.57 -12.16 1.64
C VAL A 56 -4.96 -13.03 2.75
N HIS A 57 -5.75 -13.98 3.23
CA HIS A 57 -5.38 -14.87 4.35
C HIS A 57 -4.41 -16.00 3.99
N ASN A 58 -4.24 -16.30 2.71
CA ASN A 58 -3.32 -17.32 2.23
C ASN A 58 -2.69 -16.86 0.91
N PRO A 59 -1.66 -16.01 0.96
CA PRO A 59 -1.04 -15.49 -0.24
C PRO A 59 -0.39 -16.64 -1.04
N GLY A 60 -0.67 -16.70 -2.34
CA GLY A 60 -0.08 -17.69 -3.25
C GLY A 60 1.37 -17.36 -3.63
N ALA A 61 1.91 -18.07 -4.63
CA ALA A 61 3.30 -17.97 -5.08
C ALA A 61 3.77 -16.57 -5.55
N GLY A 62 2.87 -15.59 -5.70
CA GLY A 62 3.20 -14.20 -5.97
C GLY A 62 3.72 -13.41 -4.77
N TYR A 63 3.83 -14.03 -3.59
CA TYR A 63 4.32 -13.43 -2.35
C TYR A 63 5.44 -14.27 -1.75
N ASP A 64 6.29 -13.63 -0.95
CA ASP A 64 7.34 -14.32 -0.21
C ASP A 64 6.74 -15.38 0.75
N ALA A 65 7.35 -16.57 0.80
CA ALA A 65 6.83 -17.70 1.57
C ALA A 65 6.77 -17.45 3.09
N SER A 66 7.49 -16.44 3.59
CA SER A 66 7.39 -15.99 5.00
C SER A 66 6.11 -15.22 5.30
N VAL A 67 5.38 -14.77 4.28
CA VAL A 67 4.22 -13.90 4.41
C VAL A 67 2.98 -14.73 4.71
N LYS A 68 2.51 -14.65 5.95
CA LYS A 68 1.34 -15.42 6.41
C LYS A 68 0.01 -14.79 6.03
N ALA A 69 -0.02 -13.48 5.78
CA ALA A 69 -1.19 -12.76 5.32
C ALA A 69 -0.82 -11.43 4.67
N VAL A 70 -1.67 -10.96 3.77
CA VAL A 70 -1.47 -9.71 3.02
C VAL A 70 -2.72 -8.83 3.10
N ILE A 71 -2.51 -7.53 3.34
CA ILE A 71 -3.55 -6.50 3.25
C ILE A 71 -3.27 -5.69 1.99
N ARG A 72 -4.23 -5.62 1.06
CA ARG A 72 -4.12 -4.78 -0.15
C ARG A 72 -5.05 -3.60 -0.03
N ILE A 73 -4.50 -2.41 -0.23
CA ILE A 73 -5.23 -1.16 -0.28
C ILE A 73 -5.21 -0.70 -1.74
N HIS A 74 -6.39 -0.61 -2.33
CA HIS A 74 -6.55 -0.02 -3.66
C HIS A 74 -7.06 1.39 -3.50
N THR A 75 -6.33 2.34 -4.07
CA THR A 75 -6.77 3.74 -4.09
C THR A 75 -7.71 4.01 -5.26
N VAL A 76 -8.53 5.05 -5.13
CA VAL A 76 -9.38 5.54 -6.21
C VAL A 76 -8.49 5.92 -7.38
N ARG A 77 -8.72 5.31 -8.54
CA ARG A 77 -8.04 5.69 -9.77
C ARG A 77 -8.42 7.14 -10.07
N LYS A 78 -7.43 8.04 -10.05
CA LYS A 78 -7.58 9.37 -10.65
C LYS A 78 -7.88 9.15 -12.13
N THR A 79 -9.10 9.46 -12.55
CA THR A 79 -9.58 9.29 -13.92
C THR A 79 -8.94 10.37 -14.80
N GLY A 80 -8.04 9.94 -15.66
CA GLY A 80 -7.47 10.70 -16.76
C GLY A 80 -6.88 9.72 -17.77
N ASP A 81 -7.19 9.90 -19.05
CA ASP A 81 -6.46 9.23 -20.12
C ASP A 81 -5.10 9.91 -20.29
N GLY A 82 -4.03 9.12 -20.48
CA GLY A 82 -2.69 9.64 -20.74
C GLY A 82 -1.59 9.07 -19.86
N LEU A 83 -0.44 9.76 -19.89
CA LEU A 83 0.75 9.42 -19.11
C LEU A 83 0.60 9.97 -17.68
N SER A 84 0.69 9.07 -16.71
CA SER A 84 0.74 9.39 -15.29
C SER A 84 2.14 9.14 -14.77
N PHE A 85 2.64 10.09 -13.98
CA PHE A 85 3.99 10.07 -13.42
C PHE A 85 3.92 10.42 -11.95
N ASP A 86 4.42 9.52 -11.11
CA ASP A 86 4.47 9.68 -9.66
C ASP A 86 5.93 9.70 -9.23
N ILE A 87 6.42 10.89 -8.84
CA ILE A 87 7.71 11.04 -8.16
C ILE A 87 7.43 11.10 -6.66
N ARG A 88 8.07 10.20 -5.90
CA ARG A 88 8.16 10.32 -4.44
C ARG A 88 9.60 10.48 -4.03
N SER A 89 9.85 11.51 -3.22
CA SER A 89 11.14 11.73 -2.56
C SER A 89 10.89 11.78 -1.07
N THR A 90 11.36 10.74 -0.36
CA THR A 90 11.27 10.67 1.10
C THR A 90 12.64 11.02 1.67
N TYR A 91 12.68 12.05 2.52
CA TYR A 91 13.85 12.47 3.28
C TYR A 91 13.61 12.14 4.75
N LEU A 92 14.33 11.15 5.27
CA LEU A 92 14.22 10.75 6.67
C LEU A 92 15.52 11.11 7.41
N GLN A 93 15.40 11.97 8.41
CA GLN A 93 16.52 12.41 9.22
C GLN A 93 16.62 11.53 10.48
N THR A 94 17.35 10.41 10.36
CA THR A 94 17.86 9.63 11.49
C THR A 94 19.38 9.83 11.59
N GLU A 95 20.03 9.29 12.61
CA GLU A 95 21.50 9.27 12.75
C GLU A 95 22.23 8.82 11.45
N ASN A 96 21.54 8.07 10.58
CA ASN A 96 21.87 7.86 9.17
C ASN A 96 20.88 8.60 8.25
N THR A 97 21.38 9.45 7.35
CA THR A 97 20.54 10.14 6.35
C THR A 97 20.08 9.16 5.27
N ASP A 98 18.79 8.87 5.22
CA ASP A 98 18.17 8.02 4.20
C ASP A 98 17.44 8.91 3.16
N LEU A 99 17.99 8.98 1.94
CA LEU A 99 17.33 9.58 0.78
C LEU A 99 16.75 8.46 -0.09
N ARG A 100 15.42 8.40 -0.23
CA ARG A 100 14.75 7.45 -1.12
C ARG A 100 13.98 8.19 -2.20
N GLN A 101 14.39 8.00 -3.45
CA GLN A 101 13.68 8.46 -4.64
C GLN A 101 13.00 7.29 -5.32
N GLN A 102 11.71 7.43 -5.58
CA GLN A 102 10.93 6.46 -6.34
C GLN A 102 10.24 7.15 -7.53
N LEU A 103 10.34 6.50 -8.68
CA LEU A 103 9.70 6.87 -9.93
C LEU A 103 8.68 5.80 -10.30
N ASN A 104 7.43 6.15 -10.52
CA ASN A 104 6.45 5.23 -11.10
C ASN A 104 5.84 5.85 -12.36
N LEU A 105 5.86 5.10 -13.47
CA LEU A 105 5.29 5.49 -14.75
C LEU A 105 4.08 4.61 -15.04
N ASN A 106 2.97 5.24 -15.39
CA ASN A 106 1.77 4.52 -15.81
C ASN A 106 1.19 5.16 -17.07
N TYR A 107 0.83 4.35 -18.06
CA TYR A 107 0.14 4.81 -19.24
C TYR A 107 -1.25 4.19 -19.32
N ARG A 108 -2.27 5.05 -19.42
CA ARG A 108 -3.67 4.65 -19.53
C ARG A 108 -4.29 5.13 -20.84
N HIS A 109 -4.86 4.20 -21.61
CA HIS A 109 -5.62 4.51 -22.81
C HIS A 109 -6.86 3.62 -22.92
N LYS A 110 -8.06 4.22 -22.92
CA LYS A 110 -9.33 3.53 -23.21
C LYS A 110 -9.55 2.24 -22.39
N GLY A 111 -9.19 2.28 -21.11
CA GLY A 111 -9.36 1.15 -20.18
C GLY A 111 -8.20 0.16 -20.10
N TRP A 112 -7.16 0.30 -20.92
CA TRP A 112 -5.90 -0.43 -20.77
C TRP A 112 -4.95 0.33 -19.83
N ASP A 113 -4.35 -0.36 -18.86
CA ASP A 113 -3.30 0.17 -17.98
C ASP A 113 -2.01 -0.65 -18.18
N ILE A 114 -0.91 0.05 -18.48
CA ILE A 114 0.44 -0.52 -18.56
C ILE A 114 1.30 0.18 -17.50
N PHE A 115 1.90 -0.62 -16.61
CA PHE A 115 2.70 -0.16 -15.47
C PHE A 115 4.19 -0.43 -15.69
N GLY A 116 5.05 0.53 -15.34
CA GLY A 116 6.52 0.44 -15.45
C GLY A 116 7.27 1.27 -14.41
#